data_AF-A0A964H9G3-F1
#
_entry.id   AF-A0A964H9G3-F1
#
_cell.length_a   1.000
_cell.length_b   1.000
_cell.length_c   1.000
_cell.angle_alpha   90.00
_cell.angle_beta   90.00
_cell.angle_gamma   90.00
#
_symmetry.space_group_name_H-M   'P 1'
#
loop_
_entity.id
_entity.type
_entity.pdbx_description
1 polymer ?
#
loop_
_entity_poly.entity_id
_entity_poly.type
_entity_poly.pdbx_seq_one_letter_code
_entity_poly.pdbx_strand_id
1 'polypeptide(L)'
;MTGTAFVRWPCPIDQLEALGCDAARDLVVKCFFEAQRETFWRAKRKLQAGAAESDIETSVLASVRVAFREAGGDFDDPSPETLRRAVEVLARKARLWGTPSDIIDYHRDCMQRIFSRLRI
;
A
#
# COMPACT_ATOMS: atom_id res chain seq x y z
N MET A 1 21.62 -17.36 15.56
CA MET A 1 21.29 -16.05 14.93
C MET A 1 19.78 -15.88 14.98
N THR A 2 19.27 -15.09 15.93
CA THR A 2 17.86 -14.73 16.02
C THR A 2 17.54 -13.76 14.88
N GLY A 3 17.13 -14.29 13.72
CA GLY A 3 16.59 -13.45 12.65
C GLY A 3 15.38 -12.71 13.19
N THR A 4 15.44 -11.39 13.20
CA THR A 4 14.32 -10.53 13.61
C THR A 4 13.07 -10.92 12.82
N ALA A 5 11.99 -11.23 13.53
CA ALA A 5 10.71 -11.53 12.93
C ALA A 5 10.21 -10.30 12.15
N PHE A 6 9.65 -10.50 10.96
CA PHE A 6 8.98 -9.43 10.24
C PHE A 6 7.75 -8.97 11.03
N VAL A 7 7.66 -7.65 11.22
CA VAL A 7 6.51 -7.01 11.86
C VAL A 7 5.67 -6.38 10.75
N ARG A 8 4.47 -6.93 10.56
CA ARG A 8 3.48 -6.35 9.64
C ARG A 8 3.11 -4.94 10.08
N TRP A 9 2.94 -4.05 9.11
CA TRP A 9 2.63 -2.65 9.38
C TRP A 9 1.31 -2.54 10.16
N PRO A 10 1.32 -1.99 11.39
CA PRO A 10 0.10 -1.79 12.15
C PRO A 10 -0.67 -0.63 11.51
N CYS A 11 -1.90 -0.91 11.09
CA CYS A 11 -2.75 0.12 10.49
C CYS A 11 -3.00 1.27 11.49
N PRO A 12 -2.63 2.53 11.17
CA PRO A 12 -2.58 3.61 12.15
C PRO A 12 -3.95 4.24 12.45
N ILE A 13 -5.04 3.48 12.43
CA ILE A 13 -6.42 4.01 12.40
C ILE A 13 -6.78 4.81 13.65
N ASP A 14 -6.24 4.42 14.80
CA ASP A 14 -6.54 5.07 16.08
C ASP A 14 -5.84 6.43 16.22
N GLN A 15 -4.90 6.75 15.33
CA GLN A 15 -4.14 7.99 15.32
C GLN A 15 -4.66 9.00 14.28
N LEU A 16 -5.66 8.61 13.49
CA LEU A 16 -6.18 9.43 12.40
C LEU A 16 -7.50 10.08 12.84
N GLU A 17 -7.40 11.28 13.37
CA GLU A 17 -8.50 12.22 13.39
C GLU A 17 -8.44 13.07 12.11
N ALA A 18 -9.60 13.40 11.53
CA ALA A 18 -9.70 14.50 10.59
C ALA A 18 -8.90 14.40 9.27
N LEU A 19 -8.87 13.23 8.64
CA LEU A 19 -7.95 13.00 7.52
C LEU A 19 -8.37 13.74 6.23
N GLY A 20 -7.48 14.58 5.71
CA GLY A 20 -7.60 15.17 4.36
C GLY A 20 -7.15 14.22 3.26
N CYS A 21 -7.53 14.51 2.01
CA CYS A 21 -7.23 13.64 0.87
C CYS A 21 -5.74 13.46 0.61
N ASP A 22 -4.92 14.51 0.77
CA ASP A 22 -3.46 14.42 0.63
C ASP A 22 -2.84 13.45 1.63
N ALA A 23 -3.22 13.57 2.91
CA ALA A 23 -2.73 12.68 3.95
C ALA A 23 -3.20 11.23 3.72
N ALA A 24 -4.42 11.05 3.20
CA ALA A 24 -4.90 9.72 2.81
C ALA A 24 -4.13 9.13 1.62
N ARG A 25 -3.77 9.95 0.61
CA ARG A 25 -2.90 9.52 -0.50
C ARG A 25 -1.54 9.07 0.03
N ASP A 26 -0.93 9.82 0.94
CA ASP A 26 0.38 9.46 1.49
C ASP A 26 0.30 8.14 2.28
N LEU A 27 -0.82 7.90 2.97
CA LEU A 27 -1.11 6.61 3.61
C LEU A 27 -1.34 5.49 2.60
N VAL A 28 -1.93 5.76 1.43
CA VAL A 28 -2.03 4.77 0.33
C VAL A 28 -0.64 4.37 -0.16
N VAL A 29 0.27 5.34 -0.37
CA VAL A 29 1.66 5.07 -0.75
C VAL A 29 2.34 4.21 0.30
N LYS A 30 2.24 4.61 1.58
CA LYS A 30 2.85 3.87 2.69
C LYS A 30 2.27 2.46 2.81
N CYS A 31 0.96 2.30 2.71
CA CYS A 31 0.30 1.00 2.77
C CYS A 31 0.77 0.06 1.66
N PHE A 32 0.85 0.57 0.43
CA PHE A 32 1.30 -0.23 -0.71
C PHE A 32 2.78 -0.62 -0.57
N PHE A 33 3.63 0.30 -0.13
CA PHE A 33 5.03 -0.01 0.21
C PHE A 33 5.14 -1.16 1.21
N GLU A 34 4.39 -1.09 2.30
CA GLU A 34 4.44 -2.10 3.36
C GLU A 34 3.95 -3.48 2.88
N ALA A 35 2.92 -3.50 2.01
CA ALA A 35 2.46 -4.74 1.38
C ALA A 35 3.53 -5.37 0.48
N GLN A 36 4.24 -4.55 -0.32
CA GLN A 36 5.34 -5.02 -1.16
C GLN A 36 6.55 -5.47 -0.33
N ARG A 37 6.86 -4.74 0.75
CA ARG A 37 7.92 -5.11 1.69
C ARG A 37 7.63 -6.44 2.38
N GLU A 38 6.40 -6.67 2.83
CA GLU A 38 6.01 -7.96 3.39
C GLU A 38 6.10 -9.09 2.36
N THR A 39 5.61 -8.84 1.15
CA THR A 39 5.70 -9.79 0.03
C THR A 39 7.15 -10.17 -0.22
N PHE A 40 8.02 -9.16 -0.31
CA PHE A 40 9.45 -9.35 -0.54
C PHE A 40 10.11 -10.12 0.59
N TRP A 41 9.83 -9.79 1.85
CA TRP A 41 10.38 -10.52 2.99
C TRP A 41 9.96 -12.00 2.99
N ARG A 42 8.69 -12.29 2.69
CA ARG A 42 8.19 -13.67 2.57
C ARG A 42 8.82 -14.40 1.38
N ALA A 43 9.04 -13.72 0.25
CA ALA A 43 9.69 -14.28 -0.93
C ALA A 43 11.18 -14.56 -0.68
N LYS A 44 11.91 -13.63 -0.04
CA LYS A 44 13.34 -13.80 0.32
C LYS A 44 13.57 -15.00 1.23
N ARG A 45 12.66 -15.25 2.19
CA ARG A 45 12.70 -16.48 3.00
C ARG A 45 12.53 -17.76 2.18
N LYS A 46 11.80 -17.70 1.06
CA LYS A 46 11.58 -18.85 0.17
C LYS A 46 12.73 -19.05 -0.83
N LEU A 47 13.38 -17.98 -1.28
CA LEU A 47 14.26 -18.01 -2.45
C LEU A 47 15.74 -17.70 -2.17
N GLN A 48 16.12 -17.30 -0.94
CA GLN A 48 17.49 -16.86 -0.58
C GLN A 48 18.09 -15.78 -1.52
N ALA A 49 17.28 -15.11 -2.33
CA ALA A 49 17.71 -14.10 -3.29
C ALA A 49 17.69 -12.70 -2.67
N GLY A 50 18.68 -11.88 -3.02
CA GLY A 50 18.92 -10.56 -2.45
C GLY A 50 18.57 -9.40 -3.38
N ALA A 51 17.28 -9.14 -3.63
CA ALA A 51 16.92 -7.81 -4.12
C ALA A 51 17.00 -6.78 -2.96
N ALA A 52 17.30 -5.53 -3.28
CA ALA A 52 17.47 -4.47 -2.29
C ALA A 52 16.11 -3.80 -1.98
N GLU A 53 15.91 -3.41 -0.73
CA GLU A 53 14.68 -2.73 -0.29
C GLU A 53 14.48 -1.36 -0.97
N SER A 54 15.58 -0.70 -1.38
CA SER A 54 15.56 0.58 -2.12
C SER A 54 14.85 0.50 -3.48
N ASP A 55 14.86 -0.67 -4.11
CA ASP A 55 14.19 -0.87 -5.40
C ASP A 55 12.66 -0.89 -5.24
N ILE A 56 12.18 -1.21 -4.03
CA ILE A 56 10.75 -1.24 -3.70
C ILE A 56 10.18 0.18 -3.64
N GLU A 57 10.88 1.13 -3.02
CA GLU A 57 10.38 2.50 -2.83
C GLU A 57 10.11 3.23 -4.16
N THR A 58 11.09 3.18 -5.08
CA THR A 58 10.97 3.83 -6.39
C THR A 58 9.86 3.20 -7.22
N SER A 59 9.76 1.87 -7.20
CA SER A 59 8.71 1.13 -7.90
C SER A 59 7.31 1.42 -7.34
N VAL A 60 7.20 1.55 -6.02
CA VAL A 60 5.94 1.84 -5.33
C VAL A 60 5.38 3.20 -5.73
N LEU A 61 6.17 4.27 -5.64
CA LEU A 61 5.67 5.62 -5.93
C LEU A 61 5.21 5.74 -7.39
N ALA A 62 6.00 5.21 -8.33
CA ALA A 62 5.63 5.18 -9.74
C ALA A 62 4.32 4.40 -9.97
N SER A 63 4.15 3.27 -9.27
CA SER A 63 2.96 2.43 -9.41
C SER A 63 1.71 3.05 -8.80
N VAL A 64 1.84 3.78 -7.70
CA VAL A 64 0.72 4.54 -7.13
C VAL A 64 0.30 5.67 -8.08
N ARG A 65 1.25 6.44 -8.64
CA ARG A 65 0.94 7.46 -9.65
C ARG A 65 0.24 6.87 -10.88
N VAL A 66 0.68 5.71 -11.36
CA VAL A 66 -0.01 4.97 -12.43
C VAL A 66 -1.43 4.57 -11.99
N ALA A 67 -1.60 4.07 -10.77
CA ALA A 67 -2.91 3.64 -10.27
C ALA A 67 -3.92 4.79 -10.16
N PHE A 68 -3.49 5.99 -9.77
CA PHE A 68 -4.35 7.18 -9.79
C PHE A 68 -4.79 7.54 -11.20
N ARG A 69 -3.88 7.53 -12.18
CA ARG A 69 -4.24 7.77 -13.59
C ARG A 69 -5.21 6.72 -14.14
N GLU A 70 -4.98 5.45 -13.85
CA GLU A 70 -5.89 4.34 -14.23
C GLU A 70 -7.26 4.44 -13.54
N ALA A 71 -7.31 5.05 -12.35
CA ALA A 71 -8.54 5.35 -11.63
C ALA A 71 -9.28 6.60 -12.15
N GLY A 72 -8.74 7.28 -13.16
CA GLY A 72 -9.29 8.53 -13.71
C GLY A 72 -9.08 9.74 -12.80
N GLY A 73 -8.06 9.73 -11.94
CA GLY A 73 -7.75 10.81 -11.01
C GLY A 73 -6.33 11.36 -11.16
N ASP A 74 -6.05 12.40 -10.36
CA ASP A 74 -4.71 12.96 -10.19
C ASP A 74 -4.13 12.51 -8.85
N PHE A 75 -2.85 12.14 -8.86
CA PHE A 75 -2.12 11.83 -7.64
C PHE A 75 -1.84 13.11 -6.84
N ASP A 76 -1.55 14.22 -7.52
CA ASP A 76 -1.19 15.48 -6.87
C ASP A 76 -2.43 16.30 -6.45
N ASP A 77 -3.65 15.91 -6.90
CA ASP A 77 -4.95 16.44 -6.46
C ASP A 77 -5.94 15.28 -6.16
N PRO A 78 -5.76 14.54 -5.05
CA PRO A 78 -6.55 13.35 -4.76
C PRO A 78 -7.96 13.68 -4.26
N SER A 79 -8.94 12.86 -4.67
CA SER A 79 -10.32 12.92 -4.15
C SER A 79 -10.69 11.62 -3.44
N PRO A 80 -11.72 11.61 -2.57
CA PRO A 80 -12.16 10.39 -1.89
C PRO A 80 -12.57 9.27 -2.86
N GLU A 81 -13.08 9.60 -4.03
CA GLU A 81 -13.46 8.63 -5.05
C GLU A 81 -12.22 8.05 -5.76
N THR A 82 -11.27 8.91 -6.15
CA THR A 82 -10.06 8.48 -6.85
C THR A 82 -9.15 7.67 -5.92
N LEU A 83 -9.07 8.01 -4.63
CA LEU A 83 -8.37 7.23 -3.60
C LEU A 83 -8.88 5.79 -3.52
N ARG A 84 -10.21 5.60 -3.43
CA ARG A 84 -10.82 4.27 -3.36
C ARG A 84 -10.54 3.46 -4.62
N ARG A 85 -10.73 4.06 -5.79
CA ARG A 85 -10.45 3.40 -7.08
C ARG A 85 -8.97 3.07 -7.25
N ALA A 86 -8.07 3.94 -6.84
CA ALA A 86 -6.63 3.70 -6.91
C ALA A 86 -6.22 2.50 -6.04
N VAL A 87 -6.78 2.36 -4.84
CA VAL A 87 -6.55 1.17 -3.99
C VAL A 87 -7.02 -0.11 -4.67
N GLU A 88 -8.15 -0.10 -5.36
CA GLU A 88 -8.63 -1.26 -6.13
C GLU A 88 -7.69 -1.61 -7.29
N VAL A 89 -7.15 -0.60 -7.98
CA VAL A 89 -6.13 -0.80 -9.02
C VAL A 89 -4.86 -1.42 -8.42
N LEU A 90 -4.38 -0.88 -7.30
CA LEU A 90 -3.18 -1.37 -6.62
C LEU A 90 -3.34 -2.81 -6.10
N ALA A 91 -4.51 -3.18 -5.56
CA ALA A 91 -4.79 -4.54 -5.13
C ALA A 91 -4.72 -5.54 -6.31
N ARG A 92 -5.23 -5.16 -7.49
CA ARG A 92 -5.09 -5.97 -8.71
C ARG A 92 -3.62 -6.09 -9.14
N LYS A 93 -2.88 -4.99 -9.15
CA LYS A 93 -1.44 -5.00 -9.50
C LYS A 93 -0.62 -5.86 -8.53
N ALA A 94 -0.84 -5.73 -7.22
CA ALA A 94 -0.18 -6.56 -6.21
C ALA A 94 -0.41 -8.06 -6.45
N ARG A 95 -1.66 -8.44 -6.78
CA ARG A 95 -1.97 -9.83 -7.14
C ARG A 95 -1.20 -10.30 -8.37
N LEU A 96 -1.11 -9.48 -9.41
CA LEU A 96 -0.35 -9.80 -10.63
C LEU A 96 1.15 -9.93 -10.36
N TRP A 97 1.68 -9.22 -9.36
CA TRP A 97 3.08 -9.32 -8.93
C TRP A 97 3.34 -10.48 -7.96
N GLY A 98 2.33 -11.30 -7.68
CA GLY A 98 2.46 -12.47 -6.82
C GLY A 98 2.37 -12.16 -5.33
N THR A 99 1.86 -10.99 -4.93
CA THR A 99 1.53 -10.73 -3.52
C THR A 99 0.47 -11.73 -3.03
N PRO A 100 0.75 -12.49 -1.95
CA PRO A 100 -0.23 -13.38 -1.31
C PRO A 100 -1.55 -12.69 -0.97
N SER A 101 -2.67 -13.39 -1.15
CA SER A 101 -4.02 -12.83 -0.90
C SER A 101 -4.19 -12.33 0.53
N ASP A 102 -3.63 -13.02 1.53
CA ASP A 102 -3.72 -12.61 2.93
C ASP A 102 -3.05 -11.26 3.24
N ILE A 103 -2.04 -10.88 2.45
CA ILE A 103 -1.40 -9.56 2.53
C ILE A 103 -2.31 -8.53 1.87
N ILE A 104 -2.82 -8.82 0.67
CA ILE A 104 -3.72 -7.92 -0.06
C ILE A 104 -4.96 -7.60 0.78
N ASP A 105 -5.61 -8.64 1.31
CA ASP A 105 -6.85 -8.51 2.07
C ASP A 105 -6.62 -7.68 3.34
N TYR A 106 -5.55 -7.97 4.10
CA TYR A 106 -5.18 -7.18 5.26
C TYR A 106 -4.98 -5.69 4.93
N HIS A 107 -4.17 -5.40 3.91
CA HIS A 107 -3.86 -4.01 3.54
C HIS A 107 -5.06 -3.28 2.92
N ARG A 108 -5.99 -4.01 2.28
CA ARG A 108 -7.24 -3.44 1.77
C ARG A 108 -8.19 -3.07 2.91
N ASP A 109 -8.36 -3.94 3.90
CA ASP A 109 -9.16 -3.66 5.10
C ASP A 109 -8.62 -2.44 5.86
N CYS A 110 -7.29 -2.33 5.93
CA CYS A 110 -6.60 -1.15 6.46
C CYS A 110 -7.04 0.13 5.72
N MET A 111 -7.00 0.14 4.39
CA MET A 111 -7.40 1.31 3.58
C MET A 111 -8.89 1.64 3.72
N GLN A 112 -9.76 0.63 3.78
CA GLN A 112 -11.19 0.87 4.01
C GLN A 112 -11.44 1.59 5.33
N ARG A 113 -10.77 1.17 6.41
CA ARG A 113 -10.86 1.84 7.72
C ARG A 113 -10.23 3.24 7.72
N ILE A 114 -9.18 3.49 6.94
CA ILE A 114 -8.63 4.84 6.76
C ILE A 114 -9.62 5.73 6.01
N PHE A 115 -10.21 5.24 4.93
CA PHE A 115 -11.16 6.02 4.14
C PHE A 115 -12.48 6.31 4.86
N SER A 116 -12.86 5.52 5.87
CA SER A 116 -14.00 5.85 6.73
C SER A 116 -13.73 7.05 7.65
N ARG A 117 -12.49 7.57 7.70
CA ARG A 117 -12.09 8.75 8.50
C ARG A 117 -11.83 10.00 7.65
N LEU A 118 -12.02 9.92 6.32
CA LEU A 118 -11.88 11.07 5.42
C LEU A 118 -12.93 12.12 5.77
N ARG A 119 -12.48 13.37 5.87
CA ARG A 119 -13.39 14.53 5.89
C ARG A 119 -13.79 14.83 4.45
N ILE A 120 -15.09 14.77 4.18
CA ILE A 120 -15.71 15.05 2.87
C ILE A 120 -16.36 16.44 2.94
#